data_AF-A0A7J4TFQ6-F1
#
_entry.id   AF-A0A7J4TFQ6-F1
#
_cell.length_a   1.000
_cell.length_b   1.000
_cell.length_c   1.000
_cell.angle_alpha   90.00
_cell.angle_beta   90.00
_cell.angle_gamma   90.00
#
_symmetry.space_group_name_H-M   'P 1'
#
loop_
_entity.id
_entity.type
_entity.pdbx_description
1 polymer ?
#
loop_
_entity_poly.entity_id
_entity_poly.type
_entity_poly.pdbx_seq_one_letter_code
_entity_poly.pdbx_strand_id
1 'polypeptide(L)'
;MVKDYFVPQSILRGSQLLAMPGVVKRRILLSLKAVKDCAYDLKYYSKLRGFFYELQKGSRYFNLHEREGYRLFSFSSERYGEYGLQSHRPYGYWRPEHGFEPFLQQLSGNLAKKYAQCTGKKPKQASLFEQFRYEKSVRVHRIEKGREIPTVGSLWKFSFSYLAPEQKSILQVGIDAGFGELNSSGFGFVNVVRA
;
A
#
# COMPACT_ATOMS: atom_id res chain seq x y z
N MET A 1 30.26 14.30 13.14
CA MET A 1 29.52 15.56 12.95
C MET A 1 28.18 15.25 12.30
N VAL A 2 27.12 15.21 13.10
CA VAL A 2 25.75 15.08 12.63
C VAL A 2 25.33 16.45 12.11
N LYS A 3 25.02 16.57 10.82
CA LYS A 3 24.45 17.80 10.25
C LYS A 3 22.95 17.74 10.46
N ASP A 4 22.43 18.67 11.24
CA ASP A 4 21.01 18.87 11.46
C ASP A 4 20.32 19.18 10.13
N TYR A 5 19.40 18.31 9.72
CA TYR A 5 18.53 18.55 8.58
C TYR A 5 17.37 19.45 9.02
N PHE A 6 17.49 20.74 8.75
CA PHE A 6 16.42 21.72 8.92
C PHE A 6 15.29 21.43 7.92
N VAL A 7 14.10 21.07 8.41
CA VAL A 7 12.89 20.94 7.59
C VAL A 7 12.15 22.29 7.60
N PRO A 8 12.00 22.98 6.46
CA PRO A 8 11.29 24.26 6.42
C PRO A 8 9.82 24.11 6.83
N GLN A 9 9.38 24.97 7.76
CA GLN A 9 8.00 25.04 8.28
C GLN A 9 6.92 25.26 7.19
N SER A 10 7.30 25.69 5.98
CA SER A 10 6.37 25.89 4.86
C SER A 10 5.78 24.59 4.30
N ILE A 11 6.39 23.42 4.54
CA ILE A 11 5.90 22.11 4.05
C ILE A 11 4.77 21.56 4.94
N LEU A 12 4.59 22.09 6.15
CA LEU A 12 3.63 21.57 7.14
C LEU A 12 2.17 22.06 6.94
N ARG A 13 1.90 22.99 6.01
CA ARG A 13 0.57 23.61 5.86
C ARG A 13 -0.45 22.79 5.05
N GLY A 14 -0.13 21.57 4.61
CA GLY A 14 -0.92 20.85 3.61
C GLY A 14 -1.91 19.78 4.11
N SER A 15 -2.02 19.45 5.40
CA SER A 15 -2.78 18.24 5.78
C SER A 15 -3.67 18.35 7.04
N GLN A 16 -4.61 19.28 7.03
CA GLN A 16 -5.85 19.10 7.80
C GLN A 16 -6.72 18.03 7.12
N LEU A 17 -6.48 16.78 7.49
CA LEU A 17 -7.38 15.64 7.24
C LEU A 17 -7.58 14.96 8.58
N LEU A 18 -8.82 15.03 9.06
CA LEU A 18 -9.48 14.32 10.16
C LEU A 18 -8.56 13.51 11.08
N ALA A 19 -8.14 14.12 12.18
CA ALA A 19 -7.51 13.42 13.28
C ALA A 19 -8.56 12.51 13.95
N MET A 20 -8.40 11.19 13.82
CA MET A 20 -9.11 10.26 14.70
C MET A 20 -8.44 10.29 16.09
N PRO A 21 -9.19 10.39 17.20
CA PRO A 21 -8.61 10.32 18.54
C PRO A 21 -7.81 9.03 18.69
N GLY A 22 -6.51 9.15 18.96
CA GLY A 22 -5.60 8.02 19.19
C GLY A 22 -4.76 7.56 17.99
N VAL A 23 -5.02 8.02 16.76
CA VAL A 23 -4.18 7.71 15.59
C VAL A 23 -3.29 8.90 15.26
N VAL A 24 -2.02 8.82 15.65
CA VAL A 24 -1.03 9.86 15.31
C VAL A 24 -0.74 9.80 13.81
N LYS A 25 -1.00 10.89 13.10
CA LYS A 25 -0.69 11.02 11.66
C LYS A 25 0.82 11.01 11.46
N ARG A 26 1.36 9.97 10.81
CA ARG A 26 2.81 9.76 10.64
C ARG A 26 3.21 9.55 9.18
N ARG A 27 2.72 10.41 8.28
CA ARG A 27 3.18 10.46 6.88
C ARG A 27 4.27 11.51 6.74
N ILE A 28 5.44 11.09 6.25
CA ILE A 28 6.58 11.98 6.01
C ILE A 28 6.69 12.21 4.51
N LEU A 29 6.86 13.48 4.12
CA LEU A 29 7.23 13.85 2.76
C LEU A 29 8.74 14.16 2.74
N LEU A 30 9.50 13.38 1.99
CA LEU A 30 10.93 13.60 1.81
C LEU A 30 11.17 14.37 0.51
N SER A 31 11.88 15.50 0.60
CA SER A 31 12.38 16.21 -0.57
C SER A 31 13.79 15.72 -0.89
N LEU A 32 13.98 15.15 -2.07
CA LEU A 32 15.26 14.63 -2.53
C LEU A 32 15.77 15.51 -3.69
N LYS A 33 17.04 15.93 -3.61
CA LYS A 33 17.72 16.66 -4.68
C LYS A 33 18.81 15.78 -5.28
N ALA A 34 18.78 15.60 -6.59
CA ALA A 34 19.86 14.92 -7.30
C ALA A 34 21.15 15.76 -7.18
N VAL A 35 22.24 15.12 -6.75
CA VAL A 35 23.57 15.76 -6.63
C VAL A 35 24.31 15.74 -7.98
N LYS A 36 23.97 14.78 -8.84
CA LYS A 36 24.50 14.62 -10.19
C LYS A 36 23.48 13.90 -11.06
N ASP A 37 23.70 13.94 -12.37
CA ASP A 37 22.91 13.17 -13.32
C ASP A 37 23.07 11.67 -13.06
N CYS A 38 21.94 10.97 -13.01
CA CYS A 38 21.88 9.54 -12.79
C CYS A 38 20.83 8.93 -13.70
N ALA A 39 21.14 7.77 -14.27
CA ALA A 39 20.17 7.00 -15.05
C ALA A 39 19.01 6.54 -14.15
N TYR A 40 17.78 6.61 -14.68
CA TYR A 40 16.60 6.16 -13.98
C TYR A 40 16.53 4.62 -13.98
N ASP A 41 16.91 4.02 -12.85
CA ASP A 41 16.94 2.56 -12.67
C ASP A 41 15.59 2.07 -12.14
N LEU A 42 14.86 1.27 -12.91
CA LEU A 42 13.57 0.68 -12.52
C LEU A 42 13.65 -0.23 -11.27
N LYS A 43 14.86 -0.59 -10.82
CA LYS A 43 15.12 -1.36 -9.59
C LYS A 43 15.28 -0.47 -8.35
N TYR A 44 14.97 0.82 -8.44
CA TYR A 44 15.14 1.77 -7.33
C TYR A 44 14.37 1.38 -6.05
N TYR A 45 13.24 0.68 -6.16
CA TYR A 45 12.43 0.26 -5.01
C TYR A 45 13.24 -0.59 -4.02
N SER A 46 14.09 -1.49 -4.52
CA SER A 46 14.94 -2.34 -3.68
C SER A 46 16.03 -1.51 -2.98
N LYS A 47 16.66 -0.59 -3.71
CA LYS A 47 17.70 0.30 -3.17
C LYS A 47 17.13 1.23 -2.09
N LEU A 48 15.97 1.83 -2.35
CA LEU A 48 15.29 2.71 -1.41
C LEU A 48 14.82 1.95 -0.16
N ARG A 49 14.29 0.74 -0.33
CA ARG A 49 13.97 -0.16 0.80
C ARG A 49 15.21 -0.46 1.63
N GLY A 50 16.32 -0.88 1.00
CA GLY A 50 17.58 -1.15 1.68
C GLY A 50 18.09 0.04 2.48
N PHE A 51 18.00 1.24 1.90
CA PHE A 51 18.33 2.48 2.60
C PHE A 51 17.49 2.68 3.87
N PHE A 52 16.17 2.48 3.82
CA PHE A 52 15.32 2.57 5.00
C PHE A 52 15.61 1.49 6.05
N TYR A 53 15.98 0.28 5.64
CA TYR A 53 16.39 -0.79 6.55
C TYR A 53 17.67 -0.44 7.29
N GLU A 54 18.66 0.10 6.59
CA GLU A 54 19.91 0.55 7.21
C GLU A 54 19.66 1.69 8.20
N LEU A 55 18.78 2.65 7.88
CA LEU A 55 18.39 3.71 8.82
C LEU A 55 17.71 3.19 10.10
N GLN A 56 17.06 2.03 10.03
CA GLN A 56 16.33 1.44 11.16
C GLN A 56 17.17 0.42 11.94
N LYS A 57 18.37 0.08 11.45
CA LYS A 57 19.28 -0.87 12.08
C LYS A 57 19.67 -0.40 13.48
N GLY A 58 19.56 -1.30 14.46
CA GLY A 58 19.79 -0.97 15.87
C GLY A 58 18.63 -0.26 16.58
N SER A 59 17.52 0.04 15.88
CA SER A 59 16.30 0.54 16.52
C SER A 59 15.36 -0.61 16.91
N ARG A 60 14.45 -0.34 17.86
CA ARG A 60 13.34 -1.26 18.20
C ARG A 60 12.39 -1.58 17.04
N TYR A 61 12.53 -0.87 15.92
CA TYR A 61 11.67 -0.98 14.74
C TYR A 61 12.28 -1.83 13.61
N PHE A 62 13.53 -2.29 13.77
CA PHE A 62 14.25 -3.06 12.75
C PHE A 62 13.44 -4.26 12.23
N ASN A 63 12.83 -5.02 13.13
CA ASN A 63 12.07 -6.24 12.79
C ASN A 63 10.64 -5.97 12.29
N LEU A 64 10.19 -4.70 12.18
CA LEU A 64 8.81 -4.42 11.76
C LEU A 64 8.57 -4.77 10.29
N HIS A 65 9.61 -4.73 9.45
CA HIS A 65 9.48 -5.01 8.01
C HIS A 65 9.70 -6.49 7.65
N GLU A 66 10.12 -7.32 8.61
CA GLU A 66 10.34 -8.75 8.43
C GLU A 66 9.14 -9.60 8.87
N ARG A 67 8.10 -8.99 9.44
CA ARG A 67 6.85 -9.69 9.73
C ARG A 67 6.30 -10.26 8.42
N GLU A 68 6.18 -11.59 8.34
CA GLU A 68 5.57 -12.25 7.21
C GLU A 68 4.16 -11.68 6.99
N GLY A 69 3.93 -11.14 5.80
CA GLY A 69 2.72 -10.40 5.48
C GLY A 69 2.46 -10.36 3.98
N TYR A 70 1.50 -11.19 3.57
CA TYR A 70 0.63 -11.14 2.39
C TYR A 70 1.28 -10.82 1.02
N ARG A 71 1.24 -11.85 0.16
CA ARG A 71 1.84 -11.93 -1.19
C ARG A 71 0.86 -11.46 -2.28
N LEU A 72 1.00 -10.21 -2.75
CA LEU A 72 0.33 -9.59 -3.91
C LEU A 72 -1.20 -9.72 -3.95
N PHE A 73 -1.87 -8.96 -4.81
CA PHE A 73 -3.26 -9.27 -5.19
C PHE A 73 -3.32 -10.71 -5.69
N SER A 74 -3.57 -11.65 -4.78
CA SER A 74 -3.39 -13.07 -4.97
C SER A 74 -4.53 -13.78 -4.27
N PHE A 75 -5.38 -14.46 -5.02
CA PHE A 75 -6.27 -15.45 -4.46
C PHE A 75 -5.41 -16.62 -3.95
N SER A 76 -5.63 -17.09 -2.72
CA SER A 76 -5.14 -18.41 -2.34
C SER A 76 -5.88 -19.45 -3.18
N SER A 77 -5.22 -20.55 -3.53
CA SER A 77 -5.85 -21.62 -4.32
C SER A 77 -7.18 -22.12 -3.72
N GLU A 78 -7.32 -22.05 -2.39
CA GLU A 78 -8.53 -22.38 -1.64
C GLU A 78 -9.73 -21.49 -2.00
N ARG A 79 -9.49 -20.23 -2.39
CA ARG A 79 -10.55 -19.26 -2.73
C ARG A 79 -10.85 -19.20 -4.22
N TYR A 80 -10.17 -20.00 -5.03
CA TYR A 80 -10.42 -20.01 -6.48
C TYR A 80 -11.86 -20.42 -6.81
N GLY A 81 -12.42 -21.38 -6.06
CA GLY A 81 -13.81 -21.81 -6.22
C GLY A 81 -14.83 -20.70 -5.96
N GLU A 82 -14.56 -19.79 -5.02
CA GLU A 82 -15.41 -18.63 -4.74
C GLU A 82 -15.48 -17.65 -5.91
N TYR A 83 -14.48 -17.67 -6.79
CA TYR A 83 -14.27 -16.69 -7.85
C TYR A 83 -14.32 -17.31 -9.26
N GLY A 84 -14.69 -18.58 -9.39
CA GLY A 84 -14.72 -19.29 -10.67
C GLY A 84 -13.34 -19.41 -11.34
N LEU A 85 -12.26 -19.35 -10.58
CA LEU A 85 -10.89 -19.40 -11.10
C LEU A 85 -10.43 -20.85 -11.26
N GLN A 86 -9.78 -21.17 -12.39
CA GLN A 86 -9.07 -22.43 -12.57
C GLN A 86 -7.58 -22.16 -12.81
N SER A 87 -6.75 -22.46 -11.81
CA SER A 87 -5.29 -22.31 -11.93
C SER A 87 -4.59 -23.38 -11.10
N HIS A 88 -3.50 -23.92 -11.64
CA HIS A 88 -2.64 -24.90 -10.97
C HIS A 88 -1.55 -24.23 -10.10
N ARG A 89 -1.52 -22.89 -10.09
CA ARG A 89 -0.57 -22.14 -9.25
C ARG A 89 -1.14 -21.98 -7.84
N PRO A 90 -0.31 -22.05 -6.79
CA PRO A 90 -0.73 -21.84 -5.40
C PRO A 90 -1.27 -20.43 -5.13
N TYR A 91 -1.06 -19.51 -6.08
CA TYR A 91 -1.53 -18.14 -6.06
C TYR A 91 -1.88 -17.64 -7.48
N GLY A 92 -2.98 -16.91 -7.58
CA GLY A 92 -3.53 -16.40 -8.83
C GLY A 92 -3.86 -14.94 -8.65
N TYR A 93 -3.42 -14.07 -9.55
CA TYR A 93 -3.70 -12.64 -9.43
C TYR A 93 -4.96 -12.26 -10.17
N TRP A 94 -5.60 -11.19 -9.72
CA TRP A 94 -6.74 -10.64 -10.46
C TRP A 94 -6.32 -10.25 -11.88
N ARG A 95 -7.11 -10.71 -12.86
CA ARG A 95 -7.02 -10.36 -14.27
C ARG A 95 -8.38 -9.85 -14.73
N PRO A 96 -8.42 -8.99 -15.78
CA PRO A 96 -9.69 -8.51 -16.33
C PRO A 96 -10.69 -9.62 -16.67
N GLU A 97 -10.20 -10.79 -17.09
CA GLU A 97 -11.01 -11.98 -17.41
C GLU A 97 -11.75 -12.60 -16.21
N HIS A 98 -11.42 -12.22 -14.97
CA HIS A 98 -12.02 -12.75 -13.75
C HIS A 98 -13.21 -11.92 -13.23
N GLY A 99 -13.66 -10.91 -13.98
CA GLY A 99 -14.69 -9.96 -13.52
C GLY A 99 -14.15 -9.02 -12.45
N PHE A 100 -14.78 -7.89 -12.21
CA PHE A 100 -14.20 -6.83 -11.37
C PHE A 100 -14.51 -7.01 -9.87
N GLU A 101 -15.57 -7.71 -9.55
CA GLU A 101 -16.11 -7.94 -8.21
C GLU A 101 -15.11 -8.68 -7.29
N PRO A 102 -14.40 -9.74 -7.74
CA PRO A 102 -13.37 -10.40 -6.93
C PRO A 102 -12.24 -9.45 -6.49
N PHE A 103 -11.86 -8.51 -7.38
CA PHE A 103 -10.86 -7.49 -7.06
C PHE A 103 -11.34 -6.60 -5.92
N LEU A 104 -12.57 -6.09 -6.00
CA LEU A 104 -13.14 -5.23 -4.96
C LEU A 104 -13.28 -5.96 -3.63
N GLN A 105 -13.74 -7.20 -3.64
CA GLN A 105 -13.87 -8.00 -2.43
C GLN A 105 -12.52 -8.27 -1.78
N GLN A 106 -11.50 -8.62 -2.56
CA GLN A 106 -10.16 -8.85 -2.03
C GLN A 106 -9.55 -7.57 -1.47
N LEU A 107 -9.68 -6.45 -2.20
CA LEU A 107 -9.20 -5.15 -1.75
C LEU A 107 -9.89 -4.73 -0.44
N SER A 108 -11.21 -4.88 -0.39
CA SER A 108 -12.01 -4.51 0.80
C SER A 108 -11.67 -5.41 1.99
N GLY A 109 -11.54 -6.72 1.75
CA GLY A 109 -11.12 -7.69 2.77
C GLY A 109 -9.72 -7.42 3.29
N ASN A 110 -8.78 -7.01 2.43
CA ASN A 110 -7.44 -6.61 2.83
C ASN A 110 -7.46 -5.38 3.77
N LEU A 111 -8.20 -4.34 3.40
CA LEU A 111 -8.33 -3.13 4.22
C LEU A 111 -9.06 -3.42 5.54
N ALA A 112 -10.10 -4.24 5.52
CA ALA A 112 -10.81 -4.70 6.70
C ALA A 112 -9.90 -5.45 7.69
N LYS A 113 -9.03 -6.34 7.18
CA LYS A 113 -8.04 -7.05 8.00
C LYS A 113 -7.03 -6.10 8.62
N LYS A 114 -6.48 -5.16 7.85
CA LYS A 114 -5.56 -4.14 8.37
C LYS A 114 -6.21 -3.27 9.44
N TYR A 115 -7.44 -2.85 9.20
CA TYR A 115 -8.22 -2.09 10.17
C TYR A 115 -8.42 -2.86 11.47
N ALA A 116 -8.79 -4.14 11.39
CA ALA A 116 -8.95 -4.99 12.56
C ALA A 116 -7.62 -5.19 13.31
N GLN A 117 -6.50 -5.35 12.61
CA GLN A 117 -5.18 -5.44 13.24
C GLN A 117 -4.76 -4.15 13.93
N CYS A 118 -5.08 -2.99 13.36
CA CYS A 118 -4.71 -1.69 13.93
C CYS A 118 -5.60 -1.27 15.10
N THR A 119 -6.89 -1.64 15.07
CA THR A 119 -7.90 -1.12 16.00
C THR A 119 -8.48 -2.17 16.95
N GLY A 120 -8.26 -3.46 16.68
CA GLY A 120 -8.90 -4.58 17.39
C GLY A 120 -10.37 -4.80 17.03
N LYS A 121 -10.96 -3.99 16.14
CA LYS A 121 -12.39 -4.04 15.81
C LYS A 121 -12.64 -4.70 14.45
N LYS A 122 -13.65 -5.57 14.36
CA LYS A 122 -14.13 -6.08 13.06
C LYS A 122 -15.04 -5.04 12.40
N PRO A 123 -14.80 -4.68 11.13
CA PRO A 123 -15.64 -3.72 10.44
C PRO A 123 -17.04 -4.28 10.16
N LYS A 124 -18.07 -3.43 10.23
CA LYS A 124 -19.47 -3.83 9.97
C LYS A 124 -19.81 -3.87 8.48
N GLN A 125 -19.17 -3.04 7.67
CA GLN A 125 -19.48 -2.92 6.24
C GLN A 125 -18.54 -3.72 5.34
N ALA A 126 -19.11 -4.43 4.36
CA ALA A 126 -18.37 -5.22 3.38
C ALA A 126 -18.00 -4.44 2.10
N SER A 127 -18.79 -3.44 1.71
CA SER A 127 -18.54 -2.65 0.50
C SER A 127 -17.88 -1.31 0.84
N LEU A 128 -16.59 -1.20 0.50
CA LEU A 128 -15.82 0.02 0.74
C LEU A 128 -15.80 0.96 -0.44
N PHE A 129 -15.99 0.48 -1.67
CA PHE A 129 -15.72 1.22 -2.91
C PHE A 129 -16.99 1.52 -3.68
N GLU A 130 -17.15 2.78 -4.11
CA GLU A 130 -18.29 3.24 -4.91
C GLU A 130 -17.89 3.38 -6.38
N GLN A 131 -16.94 4.26 -6.68
CA GLN A 131 -16.47 4.53 -8.03
C GLN A 131 -14.98 4.25 -8.14
N PHE A 132 -14.58 3.68 -9.27
CA PHE A 132 -13.20 3.28 -9.53
C PHE A 132 -12.90 3.44 -11.01
N ARG A 133 -11.65 3.77 -11.31
CA ARG A 133 -11.12 3.87 -12.67
C ARG A 133 -9.77 3.18 -12.72
N TYR A 134 -9.67 2.17 -13.57
CA TYR A 134 -8.38 1.60 -13.94
C TYR A 134 -7.60 2.63 -14.77
N GLU A 135 -6.36 2.90 -14.39
CA GLU A 135 -5.48 3.81 -15.13
C GLU A 135 -4.55 3.01 -16.04
N LYS A 136 -3.73 2.12 -15.46
CA LYS A 136 -2.80 1.28 -16.22
C LYS A 136 -2.21 0.16 -15.39
N SER A 137 -1.63 -0.82 -16.06
CA SER A 137 -0.75 -1.82 -15.46
C SER A 137 0.67 -1.28 -15.41
N VAL A 138 1.38 -1.64 -14.35
CA VAL A 138 2.78 -1.28 -14.15
C VAL A 138 3.59 -2.53 -13.89
N ARG A 139 4.83 -2.54 -14.37
CA ARG A 139 5.80 -3.58 -14.02
C ARG A 139 6.81 -3.00 -13.05
N VAL A 140 6.98 -3.67 -11.91
CA VAL A 140 7.90 -3.26 -10.86
C VAL A 140 8.83 -4.43 -10.58
N HIS A 141 10.12 -4.15 -10.54
CA HIS A 141 11.17 -5.12 -10.32
C HIS A 141 11.51 -5.15 -8.84
N ARG A 142 10.99 -6.15 -8.12
CA ARG A 142 11.35 -6.36 -6.70
C ARG A 142 12.56 -7.27 -6.61
N ILE A 143 13.32 -7.15 -5.53
CA ILE A 143 14.39 -8.09 -5.19
C ILE A 143 13.96 -8.84 -3.93
N GLU A 144 13.87 -10.16 -4.03
CA GLU A 144 13.60 -11.06 -2.90
C GLU A 144 14.72 -12.09 -2.81
N LYS A 145 15.37 -12.19 -1.65
CA LYS A 145 16.49 -13.13 -1.41
C LYS A 145 17.57 -13.05 -2.51
N GLY A 146 17.90 -11.84 -2.94
CA GLY A 146 18.90 -11.58 -3.99
C GLY A 146 18.44 -11.87 -5.43
N ARG A 147 17.20 -12.33 -5.64
CA ARG A 147 16.64 -12.60 -6.96
C ARG A 147 15.67 -11.51 -7.38
N GLU A 148 15.77 -11.12 -8.64
CA GLU A 148 14.83 -10.19 -9.26
C GLU A 148 13.53 -10.90 -9.62
N ILE A 149 12.42 -10.39 -9.12
CA ILE A 149 11.08 -10.91 -9.39
C ILE A 149 10.29 -9.80 -10.11
N PRO A 150 10.12 -9.88 -11.44
CA PRO A 150 9.27 -8.94 -12.14
C PRO A 150 7.83 -9.13 -11.69
N THR A 151 7.24 -8.09 -11.13
CA THR A 151 5.89 -8.12 -10.59
C THR A 151 4.99 -7.15 -11.32
N VAL A 152 3.80 -7.62 -11.70
CA VAL A 152 2.76 -6.77 -12.29
C VAL A 152 1.91 -6.18 -11.17
N GLY A 153 1.69 -4.87 -11.23
CA GLY A 153 0.72 -4.15 -10.41
C GLY A 153 -0.22 -3.33 -11.29
N SER A 154 -1.19 -2.69 -10.66
CA SER A 154 -2.18 -1.84 -11.34
C SER A 154 -2.38 -0.52 -10.61
N LEU A 155 -2.52 0.55 -11.38
CA LEU A 155 -2.84 1.88 -10.89
C LEU A 155 -4.33 2.14 -11.07
N TRP A 156 -4.92 2.74 -10.03
CA TRP A 156 -6.35 2.97 -9.93
C TRP A 156 -6.61 4.36 -9.34
N LYS A 157 -7.74 4.95 -9.73
CA LYS A 157 -8.37 6.05 -9.00
C LYS A 157 -9.66 5.55 -8.37
N PHE A 158 -9.91 5.96 -7.13
CA PHE A 158 -11.13 5.66 -6.41
C PHE A 158 -11.82 6.98 -6.06
N SER A 159 -13.12 7.05 -6.30
CA SER A 159 -13.96 8.22 -6.04
C SER A 159 -15.14 7.81 -5.16
N PHE A 160 -15.58 8.75 -4.32
CA PHE A 160 -16.63 8.54 -3.34
C PHE A 160 -17.53 9.76 -3.32
N SER A 161 -18.83 9.56 -3.50
CA SER A 161 -19.84 10.60 -3.34
C SER A 161 -20.14 10.83 -1.85
N TYR A 162 -20.10 9.76 -1.07
CA TYR A 162 -20.27 9.79 0.38
C TYR A 162 -19.36 8.77 1.06
N LEU A 163 -18.91 9.09 2.29
CA LEU A 163 -18.15 8.18 3.14
C LEU A 163 -18.72 8.19 4.55
N ALA A 164 -19.25 7.04 4.98
CA ALA A 164 -19.67 6.82 6.36
C ALA A 164 -18.46 6.90 7.31
N PRO A 165 -18.65 7.23 8.60
CA PRO A 165 -17.54 7.34 9.56
C PRO A 165 -16.67 6.08 9.66
N GLU A 166 -17.26 4.88 9.60
CA GLU A 166 -16.51 3.63 9.62
C GLU A 166 -15.67 3.46 8.34
N GLN A 167 -16.25 3.74 7.15
CA GLN A 167 -15.52 3.69 5.88
C GLN A 167 -14.34 4.66 5.88
N LYS A 168 -14.52 5.90 6.39
CA LYS A 168 -13.41 6.87 6.55
C LYS A 168 -12.29 6.29 7.41
N SER A 169 -12.64 5.60 8.49
CA SER A 169 -11.67 5.02 9.42
C SER A 169 -10.88 3.87 8.77
N ILE A 170 -11.56 3.00 8.03
CA ILE A 170 -10.94 1.89 7.30
C ILE A 170 -10.03 2.42 6.17
N LEU A 171 -10.52 3.39 5.39
CA LEU A 171 -9.76 4.01 4.31
C LEU A 171 -8.55 4.79 4.86
N GLN A 172 -8.66 5.41 6.04
CA GLN A 172 -7.53 6.07 6.69
C GLN A 172 -6.42 5.08 7.02
N VAL A 173 -6.75 3.89 7.52
CA VAL A 173 -5.76 2.80 7.69
C VAL A 173 -5.14 2.41 6.35
N GLY A 174 -5.93 2.32 5.28
CA GLY A 174 -5.39 2.08 3.93
C GLY A 174 -4.48 3.19 3.43
N ILE A 175 -4.78 4.46 3.73
CA ILE A 175 -3.95 5.61 3.37
C ILE A 175 -2.60 5.52 4.07
N ASP A 176 -2.57 5.09 5.33
CA ASP A 176 -1.35 5.03 6.12
C ASP A 176 -0.53 3.74 5.87
N ALA A 177 -1.19 2.60 5.72
CA ALA A 177 -0.55 1.29 5.55
C ALA A 177 -0.46 0.79 4.09
N GLY A 178 -1.11 1.49 3.17
CA GLY A 178 -1.25 1.10 1.77
C GLY A 178 -2.43 0.18 1.50
N PHE A 179 -2.90 0.18 0.25
CA PHE A 179 -3.98 -0.64 -0.29
C PHE A 179 -3.44 -1.96 -0.83
N GLY A 180 -4.21 -3.05 -0.72
CA GLY A 180 -3.77 -4.36 -1.22
C GLY A 180 -2.55 -4.91 -0.47
N GLU A 181 -1.63 -5.55 -1.18
CA GLU A 181 -0.55 -6.36 -0.59
C GLU A 181 0.86 -5.85 -0.95
N LEU A 182 1.89 -6.43 -0.31
CA LEU A 182 3.31 -6.06 -0.47
C LEU A 182 3.61 -4.57 -0.25
N ASN A 183 2.93 -3.97 0.74
CA ASN A 183 3.10 -2.55 1.06
C ASN A 183 4.52 -2.20 1.50
N SER A 184 5.20 -3.10 2.24
CA SER A 184 6.61 -2.94 2.63
C SER A 184 7.59 -3.01 1.45
N SER A 185 7.12 -3.45 0.28
CA SER A 185 7.89 -3.50 -0.97
C SER A 185 7.55 -2.35 -1.92
N GLY A 186 6.82 -1.33 -1.45
CA GLY A 186 6.51 -0.13 -2.21
C GLY A 186 5.20 -0.16 -3.01
N PHE A 187 4.32 -1.13 -2.75
CA PHE A 187 3.03 -1.24 -3.44
C PHE A 187 1.88 -0.67 -2.62
N GLY A 188 0.81 -0.29 -3.31
CA GLY A 188 -0.44 0.11 -2.65
C GLY A 188 -0.42 1.49 -1.99
N PHE A 189 0.65 2.25 -2.15
CA PHE A 189 0.67 3.63 -1.68
C PHE A 189 -0.42 4.44 -2.40
N VAL A 190 -1.25 5.14 -1.62
CA VAL A 190 -2.33 5.98 -2.14
C VAL A 190 -2.16 7.43 -1.71
N ASN A 191 -2.56 8.32 -2.62
CA ASN A 191 -2.65 9.75 -2.37
C ASN A 191 -4.11 10.17 -2.37
N VAL A 192 -4.47 11.00 -1.38
CA VAL A 192 -5.77 11.67 -1.35
C VAL A 192 -5.66 12.91 -2.23
N VAL A 193 -6.50 12.96 -3.26
CA VAL A 193 -6.63 14.13 -4.14
C VAL A 193 -7.95 14.80 -3.77
N ARG A 194 -7.93 16.11 -3.54
CA ARG A 194 -9.16 16.90 -3.46
C ARG A 194 -9.58 17.27 -4.87
N ALA A 195 -10.82 16.95 -5.21
CA ALA A 195 -11.49 17.49 -6.38
C ALA A 195 -12.03 18.89 -6.06
#